data_AF-A0A927YCP2-F1
#
_entry.id   AF-A0A927YCP2-F1
#
_cell.length_a   1.000
_cell.length_b   1.000
_cell.length_c   1.000
_cell.angle_alpha   90.00
_cell.angle_beta   90.00
_cell.angle_gamma   90.00
#
_symmetry.space_group_name_H-M   'P 1'
#
loop_
_entity.id
_entity.type
_entity.pdbx_description
1 polymer ?
#
loop_
_entity_poly.entity_id
_entity_poly.type
_entity_poly.pdbx_seq_one_letter_code
_entity_poly.pdbx_strand_id
1 'polypeptide(L)'
;MNQFKKETFFIKHLTLFFGIFLLCTDVFFLIFGMIYDLPAIRYLIYIKLVVNTINLFLILKKHYLVSTVIIYTVILAMMIVGVISLGTASEFQLYALGMLTCVSYNCYLHKRTLKKQIPMFCTLVLHVVCYAGVFIYARTHEPLYRIPRSAENFLIIFNSIAAFGIVSLYVGLYYYVAIKSEEKLEKMALIDNLTGLYNRYYLLASMERWEKQPTKDCWLAILDIDDFKKVNDTYGHNCGDHVLHEIAKLAQQTCKDCIICRWGGEEFIILSSGQGYDSAILEILRERIAKEEIRFEGKRMHITVTIGVAGYDSSLTNDSWISVADERLYYGKKHGKNQVVIK
;
A
#
# COMPACT_ATOMS: atom_id res chain seq x y z
N MET A 1 11.49 9.52 -6.46
CA MET A 1 10.43 10.51 -6.12
C MET A 1 9.83 10.17 -4.77
N ASN A 2 10.02 11.02 -3.76
CA ASN A 2 9.73 10.75 -2.35
C ASN A 2 8.26 10.30 -2.13
N GLN A 3 7.99 9.25 -1.32
CA GLN A 3 6.65 8.67 -1.13
C GLN A 3 5.61 9.73 -0.72
N PHE A 4 6.04 10.68 0.13
CA PHE A 4 5.26 11.84 0.53
C PHE A 4 4.79 12.73 -0.65
N LYS A 5 5.64 12.91 -1.67
CA LYS A 5 5.28 13.67 -2.89
C LYS A 5 4.23 12.93 -3.72
N LYS A 6 4.28 11.59 -3.80
CA LYS A 6 3.26 10.78 -4.50
C LYS A 6 1.90 10.82 -3.78
N GLU A 7 1.89 10.69 -2.46
CA GLU A 7 0.65 10.74 -1.67
C GLU A 7 0.01 12.14 -1.69
N THR A 8 0.81 13.20 -1.57
CA THR A 8 0.31 14.58 -1.70
C THR A 8 -0.21 14.89 -3.11
N PHE A 9 0.43 14.32 -4.14
CA PHE A 9 -0.03 14.44 -5.52
C PHE A 9 -1.40 13.78 -5.72
N PHE A 10 -1.62 12.61 -5.11
CA PHE A 10 -2.91 11.92 -5.15
C PHE A 10 -4.03 12.72 -4.45
N ILE A 11 -3.76 13.25 -3.24
CA ILE A 11 -4.72 14.12 -2.52
C ILE A 11 -5.15 15.30 -3.38
N LYS A 12 -4.19 15.96 -4.04
CA LYS A 12 -4.46 17.10 -4.92
C LYS A 12 -5.44 16.75 -6.04
N HIS A 13 -5.20 15.63 -6.75
CA HIS A 13 -6.06 15.25 -7.88
C HIS A 13 -7.45 14.84 -7.42
N LEU A 14 -7.53 14.11 -6.31
CA LEU A 14 -8.82 13.71 -5.75
C LEU A 14 -9.64 14.92 -5.26
N THR A 15 -9.04 15.82 -4.48
CA THR A 15 -9.73 17.04 -4.01
C THR A 15 -10.10 17.96 -5.16
N LEU A 16 -9.26 18.10 -6.18
CA LEU A 16 -9.56 18.88 -7.38
C LEU A 16 -10.71 18.28 -8.19
N PHE A 17 -10.73 16.96 -8.39
CA PHE A 17 -11.83 16.27 -9.05
C PHE A 17 -13.17 16.59 -8.38
N PHE A 18 -13.24 16.49 -7.05
CA PHE A 18 -14.47 16.81 -6.30
C PHE A 18 -14.82 18.31 -6.35
N GLY A 19 -13.82 19.19 -6.29
CA GLY A 19 -14.05 20.63 -6.45
C GLY A 19 -14.70 20.97 -7.80
N ILE A 20 -14.22 20.36 -8.88
CA ILE A 20 -14.79 20.53 -10.23
C ILE A 20 -16.17 19.88 -10.32
N PHE A 21 -16.32 18.65 -9.81
CA PHE A 21 -17.60 17.94 -9.80
C PHE A 21 -18.70 18.75 -9.11
N LEU A 22 -18.41 19.36 -7.95
CA LEU A 22 -19.37 20.21 -7.24
C LEU A 22 -19.82 21.41 -8.09
N LEU A 23 -18.89 22.09 -8.78
CA LEU A 23 -19.25 23.20 -9.67
C LEU A 23 -20.15 22.74 -10.83
N CYS A 24 -19.89 21.56 -11.40
CA CYS A 24 -20.79 21.00 -12.41
C CYS A 24 -22.19 20.73 -11.86
N THR A 25 -22.30 20.19 -10.64
CA THR A 25 -23.60 19.99 -9.99
C THR A 25 -24.30 21.31 -9.64
N ASP A 26 -23.54 22.37 -9.30
CA ASP A 26 -24.09 23.68 -9.02
C ASP A 26 -24.75 24.28 -10.27
N VAL A 27 -24.11 24.18 -11.43
CA VAL A 27 -24.69 24.62 -12.71
C VAL A 27 -26.00 23.88 -13.00
N PHE A 28 -26.02 22.56 -12.80
CA PHE A 28 -27.22 21.75 -12.97
C PHE A 28 -28.37 22.22 -12.06
N PHE A 29 -28.13 22.33 -10.75
CA PHE A 29 -29.16 22.74 -9.79
C PHE A 29 -29.58 24.20 -9.95
N LEU A 30 -28.71 25.06 -10.47
CA LEU A 30 -29.05 26.43 -10.82
C LEU A 30 -30.07 26.45 -11.97
N ILE A 31 -29.80 25.74 -13.06
CA ILE A 31 -30.70 25.64 -14.21
C ILE A 31 -32.04 25.02 -13.77
N PHE A 32 -31.99 23.94 -13.01
CA PHE A 32 -33.18 23.28 -12.47
C PHE A 32 -34.01 24.24 -11.60
N GLY A 33 -33.36 25.01 -10.71
CA GLY A 33 -34.02 26.00 -9.86
C GLY A 33 -34.57 27.21 -10.63
N MET A 34 -34.07 27.52 -11.83
CA MET A 34 -34.68 28.53 -12.70
C MET A 34 -35.93 27.98 -13.39
N ILE A 35 -35.87 26.76 -13.94
CA ILE A 35 -36.98 26.13 -14.67
C ILE A 35 -38.23 25.94 -13.79
N TYR A 36 -38.03 25.48 -12.56
CA TYR A 36 -39.13 25.15 -11.64
C TYR A 36 -39.38 26.21 -10.55
N ASP A 37 -38.79 27.39 -10.71
CA ASP A 37 -38.86 28.51 -9.76
C ASP A 37 -38.64 28.12 -8.28
N LEU A 38 -37.44 27.63 -7.97
CA LEU A 38 -37.06 27.15 -6.63
C LEU A 38 -36.08 28.13 -5.96
N PRO A 39 -36.55 29.26 -5.39
CA PRO A 39 -35.67 30.32 -4.90
C PRO A 39 -34.72 29.86 -3.79
N ALA A 40 -35.17 29.04 -2.83
CA ALA A 40 -34.29 28.54 -1.76
C ALA A 40 -33.09 27.74 -2.30
N ILE A 41 -33.31 26.89 -3.31
CA ILE A 41 -32.25 26.15 -3.99
C ILE A 41 -31.33 27.12 -4.74
N ARG A 42 -31.87 28.08 -5.51
CA ARG A 42 -31.05 29.08 -6.23
C ARG A 42 -30.15 29.89 -5.29
N TYR A 43 -30.69 30.39 -4.18
CA TYR A 43 -29.91 31.16 -3.20
C TYR A 43 -28.78 30.33 -2.59
N LEU A 44 -29.05 29.06 -2.26
CA LEU A 44 -28.00 28.16 -1.80
C LEU A 44 -26.93 27.98 -2.89
N ILE A 45 -27.32 27.77 -4.16
CA ILE A 45 -26.34 27.62 -5.25
C ILE A 45 -25.48 28.87 -5.43
N TYR A 46 -26.03 30.08 -5.31
CA TYR A 46 -25.22 31.31 -5.39
C TYR A 46 -24.13 31.33 -4.30
N ILE A 47 -24.48 30.94 -3.07
CA ILE A 47 -23.51 30.81 -1.98
C ILE A 47 -22.49 29.71 -2.30
N LYS A 48 -22.94 28.54 -2.78
CA LYS A 48 -22.07 27.40 -3.14
C LYS A 48 -21.07 27.76 -4.23
N LEU A 49 -21.46 28.51 -5.27
CA LEU A 49 -20.55 28.93 -6.34
C LEU A 49 -19.40 29.78 -5.81
N VAL A 50 -19.65 30.71 -4.90
CA VAL A 50 -18.61 31.52 -4.25
C VAL A 50 -17.71 30.64 -3.40
N VAL A 51 -18.30 29.81 -2.53
CA VAL A 51 -17.57 28.91 -1.63
C VAL A 51 -16.72 27.90 -2.40
N ASN A 52 -17.25 27.29 -3.46
CA ASN A 52 -16.55 26.31 -4.29
C ASN A 52 -15.44 26.94 -5.14
N THR A 53 -15.61 28.19 -5.59
CA THR A 53 -14.54 28.94 -6.25
C THR A 53 -13.38 29.21 -5.29
N ILE A 54 -13.67 29.67 -4.07
CA ILE A 54 -12.67 29.85 -3.01
C ILE A 54 -11.99 28.51 -2.69
N ASN A 55 -12.77 27.44 -2.64
CA ASN A 55 -12.28 26.10 -2.37
C ASN A 55 -11.25 25.63 -3.41
N LEU A 56 -11.48 25.87 -4.71
CA LEU A 56 -10.50 25.59 -5.75
C LEU A 56 -9.17 26.32 -5.52
N PHE A 57 -9.22 27.59 -5.11
CA PHE A 57 -8.01 28.34 -4.78
C PHE A 57 -7.28 27.73 -3.58
N LEU A 58 -7.99 27.30 -2.54
CA LEU A 58 -7.42 26.60 -1.40
C LEU A 58 -6.73 25.29 -1.79
N ILE A 59 -7.31 24.51 -2.71
CA ILE A 59 -6.71 23.28 -3.24
C ILE A 59 -5.38 23.61 -3.96
N LEU A 60 -5.37 24.65 -4.80
CA LEU A 60 -4.16 25.10 -5.51
C LEU A 60 -3.07 25.58 -4.55
N LYS A 61 -3.45 26.22 -3.43
CA LYS A 61 -2.57 26.62 -2.34
C LYS A 61 -2.22 25.48 -1.36
N LYS A 62 -2.63 24.24 -1.65
CA LYS A 62 -2.35 23.03 -0.86
C LYS A 62 -3.02 23.00 0.52
N HIS A 63 -4.06 23.78 0.75
CA HIS A 63 -4.88 23.74 1.97
C HIS A 63 -5.94 22.62 1.91
N TYR A 64 -5.51 21.37 1.70
CA TYR A 64 -6.40 20.23 1.43
C TYR A 64 -7.35 19.92 2.60
N LEU A 65 -6.89 20.05 3.84
CA LEU A 65 -7.73 19.81 5.02
C LEU A 65 -8.95 20.75 5.07
N VAL A 66 -8.70 22.04 4.89
CA VAL A 66 -9.76 23.05 4.88
C VAL A 66 -10.70 22.80 3.70
N SER A 67 -10.13 22.46 2.54
CA SER A 67 -10.90 22.16 1.33
C SER A 67 -11.85 20.98 1.51
N THR A 68 -11.38 19.89 2.11
CA THR A 68 -12.20 18.70 2.40
C THR A 68 -13.36 19.05 3.34
N VAL A 69 -13.12 19.88 4.37
CA VAL A 69 -14.20 20.33 5.26
C VAL A 69 -15.22 21.18 4.52
N ILE A 70 -14.79 22.09 3.65
CA ILE A 70 -15.70 22.92 2.82
C ILE A 70 -16.59 22.04 1.93
N ILE A 71 -16.00 21.07 1.22
CA ILE A 71 -16.73 20.10 0.38
C ILE A 71 -17.83 19.43 1.19
N TYR A 72 -17.52 19.03 2.44
CA TYR A 72 -18.49 18.38 3.29
C TYR A 72 -19.62 19.28 3.74
N THR A 73 -19.31 20.48 4.21
CA THR A 73 -20.32 21.43 4.66
C THR A 73 -21.26 21.80 3.51
N VAL A 74 -20.74 21.93 2.29
CA VAL A 74 -21.51 22.27 1.09
C VAL A 74 -22.49 21.16 0.70
N ILE A 75 -22.04 19.89 0.71
CA ILE A 75 -22.91 18.75 0.39
C ILE A 75 -23.99 18.58 1.46
N LEU A 76 -23.63 18.73 2.74
CA LEU A 76 -24.58 18.64 3.85
C LEU A 76 -25.65 19.74 3.78
N ALA A 77 -25.26 20.97 3.46
CA ALA A 77 -26.19 22.09 3.27
C ALA A 77 -27.15 21.81 2.09
N MET A 78 -26.65 21.25 0.99
CA MET A 78 -27.47 20.87 -0.17
C MET A 78 -28.49 19.79 0.20
N MET A 79 -28.09 18.79 0.99
CA MET A 79 -29.00 17.76 1.48
C MET A 79 -30.14 18.36 2.31
N ILE A 80 -29.80 19.20 3.30
CA ILE A 80 -30.78 19.82 4.20
C ILE A 80 -31.77 20.69 3.40
N VAL A 81 -31.26 21.63 2.60
CA VAL A 81 -32.10 22.54 1.82
C VAL A 81 -32.91 21.80 0.76
N GLY A 82 -32.32 20.78 0.11
CA GLY A 82 -33.01 19.97 -0.89
C GLY A 82 -34.22 19.26 -0.31
N VAL A 83 -34.07 18.59 0.85
CA VAL A 83 -35.19 17.89 1.49
C VAL A 83 -36.23 18.87 2.07
N ILE A 84 -35.83 19.99 2.65
CA ILE A 84 -36.79 21.02 3.11
C ILE A 84 -37.57 21.59 1.91
N SER A 85 -36.90 21.79 0.78
CA SER A 85 -37.49 22.40 -0.42
C SER A 85 -38.45 21.47 -1.16
N LEU A 86 -38.07 20.20 -1.33
CA LEU A 86 -38.72 19.26 -2.25
C LEU A 86 -39.18 17.96 -1.57
N GLY A 87 -38.98 17.82 -0.26
CA GLY A 87 -39.33 16.63 0.49
C GLY A 87 -38.39 15.44 0.24
N THR A 88 -38.64 14.33 0.92
CA THR A 88 -37.81 13.11 0.82
C THR A 88 -37.95 12.36 -0.51
N ALA A 89 -39.00 12.63 -1.28
CA ALA A 89 -39.23 11.99 -2.57
C ALA A 89 -38.15 12.36 -3.60
N SER A 90 -37.55 13.55 -3.46
CA SER A 90 -36.45 14.01 -4.32
C SER A 90 -35.08 13.38 -4.00
N GLU A 91 -34.99 12.49 -3.00
CA GLU A 91 -33.81 11.69 -2.67
C GLU A 91 -32.50 12.44 -2.32
N PHE A 92 -32.55 13.74 -2.00
CA PHE A 92 -31.37 14.47 -1.54
C PHE A 92 -30.69 13.84 -0.32
N GLN A 93 -31.44 13.12 0.51
CA GLN A 93 -30.92 12.38 1.66
C GLN A 93 -29.93 11.27 1.29
N LEU A 94 -29.90 10.78 0.04
CA LEU A 94 -28.91 9.80 -0.42
C LEU A 94 -27.48 10.33 -0.37
N TYR A 95 -27.30 11.65 -0.43
CA TYR A 95 -25.98 12.25 -0.26
C TYR A 95 -25.38 11.99 1.13
N ALA A 96 -26.19 11.75 2.16
CA ALA A 96 -25.68 11.32 3.46
C ALA A 96 -24.89 10.01 3.39
N LEU A 97 -25.37 9.06 2.57
CA LEU A 97 -24.72 7.76 2.39
C LEU A 97 -23.41 7.90 1.62
N GLY A 98 -23.41 8.67 0.53
CA GLY A 98 -22.19 8.98 -0.23
C GLY A 98 -21.14 9.69 0.63
N MET A 99 -21.58 10.52 1.55
CA MET A 99 -20.70 11.27 2.45
C MET A 99 -19.99 10.40 3.50
N LEU A 100 -20.61 9.28 3.91
CA LEU A 100 -20.03 8.35 4.88
C LEU A 100 -18.69 7.77 4.39
N THR A 101 -18.64 7.35 3.12
CA THR A 101 -17.44 6.79 2.48
C THR A 101 -16.39 7.87 2.27
N CYS A 102 -16.81 9.08 1.88
CA CYS A 102 -15.93 10.23 1.76
C CYS A 102 -15.21 10.54 3.08
N VAL A 103 -15.97 10.68 4.18
CA VAL A 103 -15.44 11.04 5.51
C VAL A 103 -14.42 10.00 5.96
N SER A 104 -14.75 8.72 5.81
CA SER A 104 -13.88 7.60 6.20
C SER A 104 -12.54 7.65 5.46
N TYR A 105 -12.57 7.77 4.14
CA TYR A 105 -11.37 7.76 3.31
C TYR A 105 -10.51 9.03 3.50
N ASN A 106 -11.13 10.20 3.58
CA ASN A 106 -10.37 11.43 3.77
C ASN A 106 -9.76 11.52 5.16
N CYS A 107 -10.44 11.05 6.21
CA CYS A 107 -9.85 10.97 7.56
C CYS A 107 -8.60 10.08 7.56
N TYR A 108 -8.68 8.92 6.90
CA TYR A 108 -7.53 8.04 6.70
C TYR A 108 -6.37 8.76 5.98
N LEU A 109 -6.67 9.41 4.86
CA LEU A 109 -5.68 10.07 4.01
C LEU A 109 -5.01 11.27 4.71
N HIS A 110 -5.78 12.07 5.46
CA HIS A 110 -5.27 13.19 6.23
C HIS A 110 -4.40 12.74 7.41
N LYS A 111 -4.81 11.69 8.13
CA LYS A 111 -3.98 11.11 9.20
C LYS A 111 -2.66 10.56 8.65
N ARG A 112 -2.73 9.83 7.54
CA ARG A 112 -1.56 9.20 6.90
C ARG A 112 -0.59 10.22 6.30
N THR A 113 -1.09 11.22 5.57
CA THR A 113 -0.25 12.14 4.79
C THR A 113 0.04 13.46 5.50
N LEU A 114 -0.92 14.04 6.24
CA LEU A 114 -0.75 15.34 6.89
C LEU A 114 -0.49 15.25 8.40
N LYS A 115 -0.52 14.04 8.98
CA LYS A 115 -0.41 13.79 10.44
C LYS A 115 -1.39 14.62 11.28
N LYS A 116 -2.49 15.08 10.68
CA LYS A 116 -3.57 15.81 11.35
C LYS A 116 -4.80 14.93 11.41
N GLN A 117 -5.46 14.92 12.56
CA GLN A 117 -6.64 14.10 12.79
C GLN A 117 -7.90 14.94 12.66
N ILE A 118 -8.77 14.55 11.73
CA ILE A 118 -10.18 14.96 11.77
C ILE A 118 -10.87 13.97 12.72
N PRO A 119 -11.68 14.43 13.69
CA PRO A 119 -12.41 13.53 14.58
C PRO A 119 -13.52 12.81 13.78
N MET A 120 -13.15 11.72 13.12
CA MET A 120 -14.02 10.92 12.25
C MET A 120 -15.33 10.54 12.94
N PHE A 121 -15.27 10.15 14.20
CA PHE A 121 -16.47 9.79 14.95
C PHE A 121 -17.44 10.97 15.11
N CYS A 122 -16.93 12.17 15.44
CA CYS A 122 -17.76 13.37 15.59
C CYS A 122 -18.39 13.79 14.24
N THR A 123 -17.64 13.70 13.14
CA THR A 123 -18.18 14.04 11.81
C THR A 123 -19.23 13.04 11.36
N LEU A 124 -19.07 11.75 11.66
CA LEU A 124 -20.07 10.72 11.40
C LEU A 124 -21.35 10.92 12.22
N VAL A 125 -21.21 11.19 13.52
CA VAL A 125 -22.36 11.47 14.40
C VAL A 125 -23.13 12.69 13.90
N LEU A 126 -22.44 13.77 13.52
CA LEU A 126 -23.07 14.96 12.95
C LEU A 126 -23.89 14.61 11.69
N HIS A 127 -23.37 13.76 10.80
CA HIS A 127 -24.11 13.34 9.60
C HIS A 127 -25.39 12.57 9.93
N VAL A 128 -25.31 11.62 10.87
CA VAL A 128 -26.47 10.84 11.31
C VAL A 128 -27.52 11.74 11.94
N VAL A 129 -27.10 12.69 12.79
CA VAL A 129 -27.99 13.65 13.44
C VAL A 129 -28.66 14.56 12.41
N CYS A 130 -27.92 15.10 11.43
CA CYS A 130 -28.49 15.93 10.37
C CYS A 130 -29.48 15.15 9.49
N TYR A 131 -29.15 13.91 9.13
CA TYR A 131 -30.05 13.04 8.38
C TYR A 131 -31.35 12.78 9.16
N ALA A 132 -31.25 12.36 10.42
CA ALA A 132 -32.42 12.11 11.28
C ALA A 132 -33.26 13.38 11.47
N GLY A 133 -32.63 14.52 11.74
CA GLY A 133 -33.33 15.79 11.91
C GLY A 133 -34.12 16.22 10.67
N VAL A 134 -33.49 16.12 9.50
CA VAL A 134 -34.14 16.44 8.21
C VAL A 134 -35.27 15.44 7.90
N PHE A 135 -35.08 14.16 8.21
CA PHE A 135 -36.10 13.13 8.01
C PHE A 135 -37.34 13.35 8.90
N ILE A 136 -37.13 13.68 10.18
CA ILE A 136 -38.21 14.02 11.12
C ILE A 136 -38.93 15.29 10.68
N TYR A 137 -38.19 16.31 10.23
CA TYR A 137 -38.78 17.54 9.70
C TYR A 137 -39.68 17.25 8.50
N ALA A 138 -39.19 16.47 7.52
CA ALA A 138 -39.95 16.14 6.31
C ALA A 138 -41.20 15.25 6.56
N ARG A 139 -41.27 14.58 7.71
CA ARG A 139 -42.48 13.84 8.14
C ARG A 139 -43.54 14.72 8.76
N THR A 140 -43.15 15.88 9.28
CA THR A 140 -44.03 16.78 10.03
C THR A 140 -44.43 18.03 9.23
N HIS A 141 -43.69 18.35 8.17
CA HIS A 141 -43.89 19.54 7.35
C HIS A 141 -44.04 19.16 5.87
N GLU A 142 -44.93 19.85 5.16
CA GLU A 142 -45.00 19.76 3.71
C GLU A 142 -43.77 20.41 3.05
N PRO A 143 -43.34 19.94 1.86
CA PRO A 143 -42.24 20.57 1.13
C PRO A 143 -42.60 22.00 0.73
N LEU A 144 -41.59 22.89 0.73
CA LEU A 144 -41.79 24.30 0.35
C LEU A 144 -42.31 24.46 -1.08
N TYR A 145 -41.91 23.57 -1.98
CA TYR A 145 -42.26 23.63 -3.40
C TYR A 145 -42.80 22.28 -3.88
N ARG A 146 -43.73 22.34 -4.83
CA ARG A 146 -44.27 21.17 -5.53
C ARG A 146 -43.84 21.24 -6.98
N ILE A 147 -43.18 20.19 -7.46
CA ILE A 147 -42.72 20.07 -8.85
C ILE A 147 -43.50 18.97 -9.58
N PRO A 148 -43.55 19.00 -10.93
CA PRO A 148 -44.18 17.93 -11.70
C PRO A 148 -43.50 16.57 -11.44
N ARG A 149 -44.28 15.48 -11.47
CA ARG A 149 -43.75 14.11 -11.25
C ARG A 149 -42.61 13.74 -12.21
N SER A 150 -42.63 14.24 -13.44
CA SER A 150 -41.53 14.03 -14.39
C SER A 150 -40.21 14.67 -13.93
N ALA A 151 -40.27 15.85 -13.32
CA ALA A 151 -39.12 16.55 -12.76
C ALA A 151 -38.58 15.86 -11.50
N GLU A 152 -39.49 15.38 -10.65
CA GLU A 152 -39.14 14.59 -9.46
C GLU A 152 -38.45 13.28 -9.84
N ASN A 153 -39.02 12.52 -10.78
CA ASN A 153 -38.40 11.29 -11.30
C ASN A 153 -37.01 11.54 -11.88
N PHE A 154 -36.82 12.66 -12.59
CA PHE A 154 -35.52 13.03 -13.12
C PHE A 154 -34.51 13.35 -11.99
N LEU A 155 -34.93 14.07 -10.94
CA LEU A 155 -34.10 14.33 -9.77
C LEU A 155 -33.72 13.04 -9.03
N ILE A 156 -34.65 12.11 -8.86
CA ILE A 156 -34.41 10.79 -8.26
C ILE A 156 -33.27 10.09 -9.01
N ILE A 157 -33.39 9.98 -10.35
CA ILE A 157 -32.38 9.33 -11.18
C ILE A 157 -31.02 10.04 -11.05
N PHE A 158 -31.01 11.38 -11.13
CA PHE A 158 -29.79 12.18 -11.01
C PHE A 158 -29.11 12.00 -9.63
N ASN A 159 -29.87 12.13 -8.55
CA ASN A 159 -29.36 12.04 -7.18
C ASN A 159 -28.88 10.62 -6.87
N SER A 160 -29.60 9.60 -7.33
CA SER A 160 -29.17 8.21 -7.26
C SER A 160 -27.84 7.98 -7.99
N ILE A 161 -27.73 8.38 -9.26
CA ILE A 161 -26.47 8.22 -10.03
C ILE A 161 -25.31 8.95 -9.35
N ALA A 162 -25.53 10.18 -8.89
CA ALA A 162 -24.50 10.95 -8.20
C ALA A 162 -24.08 10.28 -6.88
N ALA A 163 -25.03 9.86 -6.05
CA ALA A 163 -24.74 9.23 -4.76
C ALA A 163 -24.05 7.87 -4.93
N PHE A 164 -24.58 6.98 -5.76
CA PHE A 164 -23.96 5.67 -6.02
C PHE A 164 -22.61 5.81 -6.73
N GLY A 165 -22.44 6.80 -7.62
CA GLY A 165 -21.17 7.11 -8.25
C GLY A 165 -20.09 7.52 -7.24
N ILE A 166 -20.44 8.39 -6.27
CA ILE A 166 -19.56 8.78 -5.18
C ILE A 166 -19.20 7.57 -4.31
N VAL A 167 -20.19 6.77 -3.90
CA VAL A 167 -19.95 5.55 -3.10
C VAL A 167 -19.00 4.60 -3.83
N SER A 168 -19.31 4.28 -5.09
CA SER A 168 -18.53 3.34 -5.91
C SER A 168 -17.08 3.80 -6.10
N LEU A 169 -16.88 5.10 -6.38
CA LEU A 169 -15.56 5.69 -6.51
C LEU A 169 -14.75 5.55 -5.21
N TYR A 170 -15.32 5.93 -4.06
CA TYR A 170 -14.59 5.87 -2.78
C TYR A 170 -14.35 4.44 -2.30
N VAL A 171 -15.30 3.52 -2.50
CA VAL A 171 -15.10 2.10 -2.19
C VAL A 171 -13.99 1.52 -3.06
N GLY A 172 -13.98 1.80 -4.37
CA GLY A 172 -12.92 1.36 -5.28
C GLY A 172 -11.54 1.92 -4.91
N LEU A 173 -11.48 3.21 -4.55
CA LEU A 173 -10.24 3.84 -4.06
C LEU A 173 -9.75 3.25 -2.74
N TYR A 174 -10.66 2.99 -1.80
CA TYR A 174 -10.32 2.37 -0.51
C TYR A 174 -9.78 0.95 -0.74
N TYR A 175 -10.48 0.14 -1.54
CA TYR A 175 -10.06 -1.21 -1.91
C TYR A 175 -8.67 -1.22 -2.56
N TYR A 176 -8.43 -0.35 -3.55
CA TYR A 176 -7.13 -0.25 -4.21
C TYR A 176 -6.00 0.11 -3.23
N VAL A 177 -6.24 1.07 -2.34
CA VAL A 177 -5.24 1.49 -1.35
C VAL A 177 -5.00 0.41 -0.29
N ALA A 178 -6.04 -0.30 0.13
CA ALA A 178 -5.95 -1.39 1.11
C ALA A 178 -5.09 -2.53 0.56
N ILE A 179 -5.42 -3.07 -0.61
CA ILE A 179 -4.65 -4.16 -1.25
C ILE A 179 -3.21 -3.75 -1.50
N LYS A 180 -2.98 -2.57 -2.06
CA LYS A 180 -1.61 -2.10 -2.33
C LYS A 180 -0.80 -1.90 -1.06
N SER A 181 -1.45 -1.58 0.05
CA SER A 181 -0.79 -1.49 1.36
C SER A 181 -0.46 -2.88 1.90
N GLU A 182 -1.36 -3.84 1.74
CA GLU A 182 -1.18 -5.24 2.11
C GLU A 182 -0.03 -5.87 1.32
N GLU A 183 -0.04 -5.80 -0.01
CA GLU A 183 1.06 -6.28 -0.87
C GLU A 183 2.42 -5.68 -0.47
N LYS A 184 2.44 -4.41 -0.05
CA LYS A 184 3.66 -3.75 0.40
C LYS A 184 4.13 -4.30 1.74
N LEU A 185 3.21 -4.53 2.67
CA LEU A 185 3.50 -5.14 3.95
C LEU A 185 3.99 -6.57 3.77
N GLU A 186 3.37 -7.35 2.89
CA GLU A 186 3.81 -8.69 2.52
C GLU A 186 5.21 -8.68 1.93
N LYS A 187 5.49 -7.80 0.96
CA LYS A 187 6.85 -7.67 0.40
C LYS A 187 7.88 -7.28 1.47
N MET A 188 7.55 -6.35 2.36
CA MET A 188 8.42 -5.98 3.48
C MET A 188 8.58 -7.13 4.48
N ALA A 189 7.59 -8.00 4.60
CA ALA A 189 7.65 -9.19 5.44
C ALA A 189 8.39 -10.36 4.80
N LEU A 190 8.71 -10.31 3.50
CA LEU A 190 9.36 -11.40 2.74
C LEU A 190 10.76 -11.05 2.24
N ILE A 191 11.18 -9.79 2.32
CA ILE A 191 12.48 -9.29 1.86
C ILE A 191 13.30 -8.79 3.06
N ASP A 192 14.58 -9.13 3.10
CA ASP A 192 15.53 -8.56 4.06
C ASP A 192 15.90 -7.12 3.66
N ASN A 193 15.68 -6.17 4.56
CA ASN A 193 15.84 -4.74 4.26
C ASN A 193 17.30 -4.32 4.01
N LEU A 194 18.30 -5.06 4.52
CA LEU A 194 19.71 -4.71 4.37
C LEU A 194 20.26 -5.17 3.01
N THR A 195 19.96 -6.41 2.65
CA THR A 195 20.53 -7.07 1.47
C THR A 195 19.62 -7.01 0.25
N GLY A 196 18.31 -6.78 0.44
CA GLY A 196 17.31 -6.85 -0.63
C GLY A 196 17.02 -8.27 -1.12
N LEU A 197 17.57 -9.29 -0.46
CA LEU A 197 17.28 -10.70 -0.71
C LEU A 197 15.94 -11.11 -0.09
N TYR A 198 15.46 -12.31 -0.44
CA TYR A 198 14.38 -12.92 0.32
C TYR A 198 14.81 -13.18 1.76
N ASN A 199 13.85 -13.26 2.68
CA ASN A 199 14.11 -13.64 4.06
C ASN A 199 13.66 -15.08 4.36
N ARG A 200 13.95 -15.54 5.58
CA ARG A 200 13.62 -16.90 6.02
C ARG A 200 12.17 -17.32 5.78
N TYR A 201 11.20 -16.40 5.89
CA TYR A 201 9.78 -16.73 5.71
C TYR A 201 9.46 -17.05 4.25
N TYR A 202 10.02 -16.29 3.32
CA TYR A 202 9.84 -16.55 1.90
C TYR A 202 10.45 -17.90 1.48
N LEU A 203 11.62 -18.22 2.02
CA LEU A 203 12.29 -19.50 1.74
C LEU A 203 11.42 -20.68 2.19
N LEU A 204 10.98 -20.68 3.45
CA LEU A 204 10.15 -21.77 4.00
C LEU A 204 8.84 -21.95 3.19
N ALA A 205 8.16 -20.86 2.85
CA ALA A 205 6.97 -20.91 2.01
C ALA A 205 7.25 -21.44 0.58
N SER A 206 8.45 -21.19 0.06
CA SER A 206 8.88 -21.70 -1.24
C SER A 206 9.18 -23.20 -1.19
N MET A 207 9.83 -23.67 -0.12
CA MET A 207 10.11 -25.09 0.12
C MET A 207 8.81 -25.90 0.25
N GLU A 208 7.82 -25.43 1.02
CA GLU A 208 6.49 -26.06 1.12
C GLU A 208 5.77 -26.19 -0.24
N ARG A 209 5.96 -25.21 -1.13
CA ARG A 209 5.38 -25.26 -2.48
C ARG A 209 6.05 -26.35 -3.33
N TRP A 210 7.35 -26.57 -3.14
CA TRP A 210 8.14 -27.52 -3.92
C TRP A 210 7.95 -28.97 -3.47
N GLU A 211 7.64 -29.23 -2.20
CA GLU A 211 7.24 -30.57 -1.73
C GLU A 211 6.09 -31.15 -2.58
N LYS A 212 5.23 -30.29 -3.13
CA LYS A 212 4.09 -30.69 -3.95
C LYS A 212 4.43 -30.99 -5.42
N GLN A 213 5.65 -30.67 -5.89
CA GLN A 213 6.13 -30.90 -7.26
C GLN A 213 7.64 -31.22 -7.27
N PRO A 214 8.07 -32.38 -6.78
CA PRO A 214 9.49 -32.69 -6.66
C PRO A 214 10.16 -32.86 -8.03
N THR A 215 11.21 -32.09 -8.28
CA THR A 215 12.19 -32.36 -9.34
C THR A 215 13.38 -33.09 -8.73
N LYS A 216 14.01 -34.01 -9.49
CA LYS A 216 15.08 -34.89 -8.98
C LYS A 216 16.45 -34.19 -8.79
N ASP A 217 16.57 -32.93 -9.22
CA ASP A 217 17.85 -32.20 -9.29
C ASP A 217 17.88 -30.96 -8.38
N CYS A 218 17.00 -30.88 -7.38
CA CYS A 218 17.00 -29.80 -6.40
C CYS A 218 18.17 -29.91 -5.41
N TRP A 219 18.68 -28.77 -4.99
CA TRP A 219 19.65 -28.68 -3.89
C TRP A 219 19.43 -27.40 -3.08
N LEU A 220 19.85 -27.46 -1.82
CA LEU A 220 19.87 -26.37 -0.87
C LEU A 220 21.31 -26.17 -0.40
N ALA A 221 21.76 -24.93 -0.28
CA ALA A 221 23.07 -24.60 0.26
C ALA A 221 22.98 -23.52 1.32
N ILE A 222 23.69 -23.69 2.42
CA ILE A 222 23.87 -22.68 3.46
C ILE A 222 25.28 -22.12 3.33
N LEU A 223 25.36 -20.80 3.16
CA LEU A 223 26.58 -20.01 3.05
C LEU A 223 26.71 -19.16 4.31
N ASP A 224 27.89 -19.18 4.93
CA ASP A 224 28.21 -18.33 6.07
C ASP A 224 29.56 -17.62 5.86
N ILE A 225 29.60 -16.32 6.15
CA ILE A 225 30.79 -15.48 5.97
C ILE A 225 31.85 -15.83 7.02
N ASP A 226 33.05 -16.21 6.58
CA ASP A 226 34.12 -16.58 7.48
C ASP A 226 34.62 -15.40 8.32
N ASP A 227 34.64 -15.59 9.65
CA ASP A 227 35.17 -14.60 10.59
C ASP A 227 34.45 -13.22 10.53
N PHE A 228 33.16 -13.18 10.17
CA PHE A 228 32.41 -11.92 10.05
C PHE A 228 32.38 -11.10 11.34
N LYS A 229 32.37 -11.74 12.51
CA LYS A 229 32.54 -11.03 13.79
C LYS A 229 33.84 -10.21 13.82
N LYS A 230 34.96 -10.75 13.32
CA LYS A 230 36.23 -9.99 13.25
C LYS A 230 36.13 -8.79 12.33
N VAL A 231 35.35 -8.90 11.24
CA VAL A 231 35.07 -7.77 10.34
C VAL A 231 34.35 -6.66 11.10
N ASN A 232 33.28 -6.99 11.82
CA ASN A 232 32.55 -6.02 12.64
C ASN A 232 33.43 -5.40 13.73
N ASP A 233 34.21 -6.23 14.44
CA ASP A 233 35.07 -5.77 15.53
C ASP A 233 36.22 -4.87 15.02
N THR A 234 36.71 -5.09 13.79
CA THR A 234 37.84 -4.34 13.21
C THR A 234 37.41 -3.10 12.46
N TYR A 235 36.28 -3.16 11.74
CA TYR A 235 35.85 -2.12 10.78
C TYR A 235 34.52 -1.46 11.15
N GLY A 236 33.83 -1.95 12.17
CA GLY A 236 32.53 -1.46 12.63
C GLY A 236 31.35 -2.08 11.85
N HIS A 237 30.17 -2.02 12.46
CA HIS A 237 28.95 -2.62 11.92
C HIS A 237 28.55 -2.10 10.54
N ASN A 238 28.78 -0.81 10.24
CA ASN A 238 28.48 -0.26 8.91
C ASN A 238 29.29 -0.94 7.79
N CYS A 239 30.53 -1.34 8.10
CA CYS A 239 31.36 -2.08 7.16
C CYS A 239 30.86 -3.52 7.00
N GLY A 240 30.46 -4.17 8.10
CA GLY A 240 29.81 -5.49 8.05
C GLY A 240 28.52 -5.47 7.21
N ASP A 241 27.69 -4.45 7.38
CA ASP A 241 26.48 -4.23 6.59
C ASP A 241 26.78 -4.07 5.10
N HIS A 242 27.84 -3.34 4.75
CA HIS A 242 28.30 -3.21 3.37
C HIS A 242 28.81 -4.55 2.80
N VAL A 243 29.54 -5.32 3.60
CA VAL A 243 30.00 -6.67 3.23
C VAL A 243 28.82 -7.58 2.91
N LEU A 244 27.78 -7.59 3.75
CA LEU A 244 26.55 -8.37 3.51
C LEU A 244 25.87 -7.97 2.21
N HIS A 245 25.86 -6.67 1.89
CA HIS A 245 25.29 -6.15 0.65
C HIS A 245 26.06 -6.64 -0.60
N GLU A 246 27.39 -6.60 -0.58
CA GLU A 246 28.19 -7.09 -1.71
C GLU A 246 28.08 -8.61 -1.88
N ILE A 247 28.02 -9.37 -0.78
CA ILE A 247 27.80 -10.82 -0.84
C ILE A 247 26.45 -11.16 -1.45
N ALA A 248 25.39 -10.46 -1.02
CA ALA A 248 24.06 -10.63 -1.59
C ALA A 248 24.04 -10.37 -3.10
N LYS A 249 24.70 -9.30 -3.55
CA LYS A 249 24.82 -8.94 -4.95
C LYS A 249 25.61 -9.97 -5.75
N LEU A 250 26.74 -10.46 -5.24
CA LEU A 250 27.53 -11.52 -5.88
C LEU A 250 26.74 -12.83 -5.99
N ALA A 251 25.99 -13.18 -4.96
CA ALA A 251 25.10 -14.34 -4.97
C ALA A 251 24.02 -14.18 -6.05
N GLN A 252 23.31 -13.04 -6.12
CA GLN A 252 22.30 -12.76 -7.14
C GLN A 252 22.85 -12.79 -8.57
N GLN A 253 24.05 -12.26 -8.78
CA GLN A 253 24.68 -12.25 -10.09
C GLN A 253 25.13 -13.64 -10.56
N THR A 254 25.47 -14.52 -9.62
CA THR A 254 25.99 -15.85 -9.89
C THR A 254 24.84 -16.86 -9.98
N CYS A 255 23.97 -16.93 -8.97
CA CYS A 255 22.88 -17.90 -8.84
C CYS A 255 21.54 -17.33 -9.33
N LYS A 256 21.48 -16.86 -10.59
CA LYS A 256 20.34 -16.09 -11.13
C LYS A 256 18.98 -16.82 -11.08
N ASP A 257 19.00 -18.13 -11.25
CA ASP A 257 17.79 -18.96 -11.29
C ASP A 257 17.51 -19.66 -9.94
N CYS A 258 18.23 -19.26 -8.88
CA CYS A 258 18.04 -19.77 -7.53
C CYS A 258 17.25 -18.79 -6.67
N ILE A 259 16.56 -19.31 -5.66
CA ILE A 259 16.04 -18.51 -4.57
C ILE A 259 17.20 -18.25 -3.61
N ILE A 260 17.52 -16.97 -3.38
CA ILE A 260 18.58 -16.55 -2.48
C ILE A 260 17.94 -15.81 -1.31
N CYS A 261 18.21 -16.31 -0.11
CA CYS A 261 17.62 -15.85 1.13
C CYS A 261 18.71 -15.45 2.12
N ARG A 262 18.53 -14.35 2.85
CA ARG A 262 19.28 -14.10 4.08
C ARG A 262 18.58 -14.82 5.24
N TRP A 263 19.21 -15.86 5.75
CA TRP A 263 18.64 -16.74 6.78
C TRP A 263 18.86 -16.19 8.19
N GLY A 264 20.06 -15.67 8.43
CA GLY A 264 20.51 -15.16 9.72
C GLY A 264 21.29 -13.85 9.62
N GLY A 265 22.12 -13.57 10.63
CA GLY A 265 22.94 -12.36 10.66
C GLY A 265 23.96 -12.30 9.52
N GLU A 266 24.73 -13.38 9.35
CA GLU A 266 25.78 -13.55 8.33
C GLU A 266 25.56 -14.77 7.42
N GLU A 267 24.40 -15.42 7.57
CA GLU A 267 24.04 -16.66 6.90
C GLU A 267 23.07 -16.41 5.73
N PHE A 268 23.34 -17.07 4.62
CA PHE A 268 22.54 -17.04 3.41
C PHE A 268 22.16 -18.46 3.02
N ILE A 269 20.93 -18.65 2.55
CA ILE A 269 20.50 -19.92 1.95
C ILE A 269 20.23 -19.72 0.48
N ILE A 270 20.75 -20.63 -0.33
CA ILE A 270 20.51 -20.69 -1.77
C ILE A 270 19.75 -21.99 -2.05
N LEU A 271 18.60 -21.88 -2.70
CA LEU A 271 17.72 -22.99 -3.02
C LEU A 271 17.48 -23.02 -4.53
N SER A 272 17.72 -24.18 -5.16
CA SER A 272 17.64 -24.39 -6.61
C SER A 272 16.55 -25.42 -6.97
N SER A 273 15.71 -25.11 -7.97
CA SER A 273 14.56 -25.94 -8.40
C SER A 273 14.83 -26.92 -9.54
N GLY A 274 16.06 -27.02 -10.03
CA GLY A 274 16.47 -28.05 -10.99
C GLY A 274 15.93 -27.89 -12.44
N GLN A 275 16.82 -27.43 -13.33
CA GLN A 275 17.21 -28.08 -14.59
C GLN A 275 18.52 -27.36 -15.03
N GLY A 276 19.67 -28.03 -14.92
CA GLY A 276 20.95 -27.53 -15.46
C GLY A 276 21.92 -26.82 -14.51
N TYR A 277 21.62 -26.70 -13.20
CA TYR A 277 22.56 -26.13 -12.21
C TYR A 277 23.06 -27.19 -11.24
N ASP A 278 24.31 -27.62 -11.43
CA ASP A 278 25.06 -28.40 -10.46
C ASP A 278 25.55 -27.48 -9.32
N SER A 279 25.70 -28.05 -8.13
CA SER A 279 26.41 -27.50 -6.97
C SER A 279 27.77 -26.85 -7.32
N ALA A 280 28.36 -27.18 -8.47
CA ALA A 280 29.52 -26.51 -9.04
C ALA A 280 29.38 -24.97 -9.13
N ILE A 281 28.16 -24.42 -9.28
CA ILE A 281 27.95 -22.96 -9.28
C ILE A 281 28.30 -22.31 -7.94
N LEU A 282 28.21 -23.06 -6.84
CA LEU A 282 28.55 -22.59 -5.51
C LEU A 282 30.06 -22.44 -5.36
N GLU A 283 30.85 -23.25 -6.06
CA GLU A 283 32.31 -23.10 -6.10
C GLU A 283 32.69 -21.84 -6.87
N ILE A 284 32.00 -21.55 -7.98
CA ILE A 284 32.15 -20.28 -8.71
C ILE A 284 31.81 -19.10 -7.80
N LEU A 285 30.69 -19.18 -7.06
CA LEU A 285 30.30 -18.13 -6.11
C LEU A 285 31.37 -17.93 -5.03
N ARG A 286 31.83 -19.02 -4.40
CA ARG A 286 32.87 -19.01 -3.37
C ARG A 286 34.15 -18.35 -3.88
N GLU A 287 34.63 -18.76 -5.06
CA GLU A 287 35.82 -18.18 -5.66
C GLU A 287 35.66 -16.70 -5.99
N ARG A 288 34.51 -16.30 -6.53
CA ARG A 288 34.22 -14.90 -6.84
C ARG A 288 34.24 -14.05 -5.58
N ILE A 289 33.61 -14.51 -4.50
CA ILE A 289 33.63 -13.85 -3.20
C ILE A 289 35.06 -13.72 -2.67
N ALA A 290 35.84 -14.81 -2.70
CA ALA A 290 37.21 -14.81 -2.20
C ALA A 290 38.15 -13.87 -2.99
N LYS A 291 37.87 -13.65 -4.28
CA LYS A 291 38.64 -12.78 -5.18
C LYS A 291 38.14 -11.32 -5.16
N GLU A 292 36.95 -11.05 -4.66
CA GLU A 292 36.38 -9.70 -4.65
C GLU A 292 37.09 -8.83 -3.60
N GLU A 293 37.64 -7.69 -4.04
CA GLU A 293 38.20 -6.68 -3.15
C GLU A 293 37.08 -5.73 -2.70
N ILE A 294 36.54 -5.95 -1.50
CA ILE A 294 35.50 -5.09 -0.93
C ILE A 294 36.15 -3.80 -0.43
N ARG A 295 35.60 -2.66 -0.88
CA ARG A 295 36.10 -1.31 -0.55
C ARG A 295 35.07 -0.53 0.26
N PHE A 296 35.42 -0.14 1.48
CA PHE A 296 34.55 0.66 2.36
C PHE A 296 35.35 1.79 3.02
N GLU A 297 34.92 3.05 2.85
CA GLU A 297 35.57 4.24 3.42
C GLU A 297 37.09 4.29 3.20
N GLY A 298 37.54 3.91 2.00
CA GLY A 298 38.96 3.89 1.63
C GLY A 298 39.77 2.69 2.16
N LYS A 299 39.16 1.83 2.98
CA LYS A 299 39.74 0.56 3.41
C LYS A 299 39.42 -0.53 2.38
N ARG A 300 40.31 -1.51 2.27
CA ARG A 300 40.21 -2.63 1.32
C ARG A 300 40.33 -3.93 2.09
N MET A 301 39.47 -4.90 1.78
CA MET A 301 39.48 -6.20 2.43
C MET A 301 39.04 -7.31 1.50
N HIS A 302 39.48 -8.52 1.81
CA HIS A 302 39.00 -9.74 1.19
C HIS A 302 38.30 -10.57 2.27
N ILE A 303 37.20 -11.20 1.90
CA ILE A 303 36.47 -12.10 2.77
C ILE A 303 36.30 -13.44 2.07
N THR A 304 36.11 -14.49 2.86
CA THR A 304 35.81 -15.81 2.34
C THR A 304 34.50 -16.30 2.92
N VAL A 305 33.94 -17.30 2.28
CA VAL A 305 32.71 -17.96 2.72
C VAL A 305 32.93 -19.45 2.75
N THR A 306 32.28 -20.11 3.70
CA THR A 306 32.15 -21.57 3.69
C THR A 306 30.72 -21.91 3.34
N ILE A 307 30.52 -22.95 2.52
CA ILE A 307 29.21 -23.33 2.00
C ILE A 307 28.98 -24.82 2.28
N GLY A 308 27.90 -25.16 2.96
CA GLY A 308 27.40 -26.54 3.11
C GLY A 308 26.25 -26.79 2.15
N VAL A 309 26.27 -27.91 1.43
CA VAL A 309 25.31 -28.21 0.35
C VAL A 309 24.58 -29.51 0.64
N ALA A 310 23.26 -29.53 0.51
CA ALA A 310 22.43 -30.72 0.59
C ALA A 310 21.58 -30.90 -0.67
N GLY A 311 21.75 -32.04 -1.34
CA GLY A 311 20.83 -32.47 -2.39
C GLY A 311 19.44 -32.77 -1.80
N TYR A 312 18.40 -32.62 -2.63
CA TYR A 312 17.05 -32.95 -2.23
C TYR A 312 16.87 -34.45 -2.04
N ASP A 313 16.26 -34.82 -0.92
CA ASP A 313 15.84 -36.20 -0.62
C ASP A 313 14.38 -36.16 -0.17
N SER A 314 13.51 -36.86 -0.90
CA SER A 314 12.06 -36.91 -0.62
C SER A 314 11.70 -37.53 0.73
N SER A 315 12.65 -38.18 1.41
CA SER A 315 12.45 -38.71 2.76
C SER A 315 12.69 -37.66 3.86
N LEU A 316 13.30 -36.52 3.53
CA LEU A 316 13.59 -35.45 4.49
C LEU A 316 12.44 -34.45 4.57
N THR A 317 12.18 -33.97 5.78
CA THR A 317 11.40 -32.74 5.98
C THR A 317 12.24 -31.51 5.61
N ASN A 318 11.61 -30.37 5.34
CA ASN A 318 12.33 -29.12 5.07
C ASN A 318 13.35 -28.77 6.17
N ASP A 319 12.99 -28.96 7.44
CA ASP A 319 13.89 -28.71 8.58
C ASP A 319 15.08 -29.67 8.57
N SER A 320 14.84 -30.96 8.31
CA SER A 320 15.91 -31.97 8.19
C SER A 320 16.84 -31.67 7.02
N TRP A 321 16.30 -31.18 5.89
CA TRP A 321 17.10 -30.83 4.71
C TRP A 321 18.03 -29.65 4.98
N ILE A 322 17.52 -28.60 5.65
CA ILE A 322 18.33 -27.48 6.13
C ILE A 322 19.40 -27.98 7.11
N SER A 323 19.04 -28.84 8.06
CA SER A 323 19.97 -29.39 9.05
C SER A 323 21.16 -30.12 8.41
N VAL A 324 20.93 -30.92 7.35
CA VAL A 324 22.03 -31.61 6.64
C VAL A 324 23.00 -30.62 5.98
N ALA A 325 22.49 -29.53 5.40
CA ALA A 325 23.34 -28.50 4.82
C ALA A 325 24.12 -27.73 5.91
N ASP A 326 23.50 -27.49 7.08
CA ASP A 326 24.14 -26.85 8.23
C ASP A 326 25.27 -27.70 8.83
N GLU A 327 25.06 -29.02 8.97
CA GLU A 327 26.11 -29.94 9.43
C GLU A 327 27.34 -29.92 8.52
N ARG A 328 27.12 -29.86 7.19
CA ARG A 328 28.19 -29.74 6.20
C ARG A 328 28.90 -28.39 6.26
N LEU A 329 28.16 -27.32 6.48
CA LEU A 329 28.71 -25.99 6.70
C LEU A 329 29.62 -25.99 7.95
N TYR A 330 29.12 -26.54 9.05
CA TYR A 330 29.87 -26.68 10.29
C TYR A 330 31.15 -27.49 10.11
N TYR A 331 31.08 -28.61 9.38
CA TYR A 331 32.26 -29.40 9.01
C TYR A 331 33.28 -28.53 8.26
N GLY A 332 32.88 -27.81 7.21
CA GLY A 332 33.78 -26.94 6.44
C GLY A 332 34.42 -25.84 7.29
N LYS A 333 33.66 -25.24 8.22
CA LYS A 333 34.17 -24.22 9.16
C LYS A 333 35.25 -24.78 10.08
N LYS A 334 35.18 -26.06 10.44
CA LYS A 334 36.20 -26.76 11.25
C LYS A 334 37.39 -27.26 10.43
N HIS A 335 37.23 -27.46 9.13
CA HIS A 335 38.25 -28.06 8.25
C HIS A 335 38.92 -27.06 7.31
N GLY A 336 39.14 -25.82 7.79
CA GLY A 336 39.95 -24.83 7.09
C GLY A 336 39.16 -23.68 6.44
N LYS A 337 37.82 -23.69 6.52
CA LYS A 337 36.94 -22.65 5.96
C LYS A 337 37.13 -22.49 4.44
N ASN A 338 36.58 -21.42 3.85
CA ASN A 338 36.74 -21.08 2.43
C ASN A 338 36.57 -22.26 1.46
N GLN A 339 35.52 -23.07 1.64
CA GLN A 339 35.29 -24.29 0.88
C GLN A 339 33.81 -24.59 0.71
N VAL A 340 33.48 -25.40 -0.30
CA VAL A 340 32.15 -25.99 -0.50
C VAL A 340 32.18 -27.44 -0.04
N VAL A 341 31.25 -27.83 0.85
CA VAL A 341 31.13 -29.19 1.40
C VAL A 341 29.83 -29.82 0.93
N ILE A 342 29.94 -30.94 0.20
CA ILE A 342 28.79 -31.60 -0.47
C ILE A 342 28.53 -33.02 0.08
N LYS A 343 29.54 -33.66 0.69
CA LYS A 343 29.44 -35.05 1.18
C LYS A 343 29.37 -35.07 2.69
#